data_AF-A0A2D5S1T3-F1
#
_entry.id   AF-A0A2D5S1T3-F1
#
_cell.length_a   1.000
_cell.length_b   1.000
_cell.length_c   1.000
_cell.angle_alpha   90.00
_cell.angle_beta   90.00
_cell.angle_gamma   90.00
#
_symmetry.space_group_name_H-M   'P 1'
#
loop_
_entity.id
_entity.type
_entity.pdbx_description
1 polymer ?
#
loop_
_entity_poly.entity_id
_entity_poly.type
_entity_poly.pdbx_seq_one_letter_code
_entity_poly.pdbx_strand_id
1 'polypeptide(L)'
;MKMILKPCYATKLLAAALMLGTLAGCVSIEPWVKPYERAELADPIMAFGRHPVALQHSAHVRDSREAAKGADGSGGGGCGCN
;
A
#
# COMPACT_ATOMS: atom_id res chain seq x y z
N MET A 1 17.57 45.83 7.95
CA MET A 1 18.69 44.98 7.52
C MET A 1 18.13 43.90 6.61
N LYS A 2 18.32 44.03 5.28
CA LYS A 2 17.82 43.05 4.29
C LYS A 2 18.89 41.97 4.12
N MET A 3 18.63 40.76 4.60
CA MET A 3 19.48 39.60 4.31
C MET A 3 19.36 39.27 2.82
N ILE A 4 20.33 39.73 2.03
CA ILE A 4 20.51 39.30 0.63
C ILE A 4 21.11 37.89 0.70
N LEU A 5 20.27 36.88 0.91
CA LEU A 5 20.68 35.50 0.77
C LEU A 5 20.99 35.24 -0.71
N LYS A 6 22.25 34.94 -1.02
CA LYS A 6 22.72 34.68 -2.38
C LYS A 6 21.91 33.53 -3.01
N PRO A 7 21.45 33.64 -4.26
CA PRO A 7 20.59 32.62 -4.90
C PRO A 7 21.24 31.23 -4.98
N CYS A 8 22.58 31.18 -4.99
CA CYS A 8 23.36 29.94 -4.93
C CYS A 8 23.30 29.24 -3.56
N TYR A 9 23.18 29.97 -2.45
CA TYR A 9 23.01 29.39 -1.10
C TYR A 9 21.58 28.89 -0.89
N ALA A 10 20.58 29.61 -1.40
CA ALA A 10 19.18 29.19 -1.34
C ALA A 10 18.92 27.89 -2.13
N THR A 11 19.52 27.74 -3.31
CA THR A 11 19.43 26.50 -4.11
C THR A 11 20.14 25.32 -3.44
N LYS A 12 21.31 25.55 -2.81
CA LYS A 12 22.01 24.51 -2.02
C LYS A 12 21.19 24.03 -0.82
N LEU A 13 20.52 24.94 -0.11
CA LEU A 13 19.65 24.61 1.03
C LEU A 13 18.41 23.83 0.60
N LEU A 14 17.82 24.19 -0.54
CA LEU A 14 16.64 23.50 -1.07
C LEU A 14 16.97 22.07 -1.55
N ALA A 15 18.13 21.89 -2.18
CA ALA A 15 18.64 20.58 -2.56
C ALA A 15 18.96 19.70 -1.34
N ALA A 16 19.56 20.28 -0.29
CA ALA A 16 19.81 19.55 0.96
C ALA A 16 18.50 19.11 1.65
N ALA A 17 17.49 19.99 1.71
CA ALA A 17 16.19 19.66 2.27
C ALA A 17 15.49 18.53 1.50
N LEU A 18 15.58 18.53 0.16
CA LEU A 18 15.01 17.48 -0.68
C LEU A 18 15.73 16.14 -0.46
N MET A 19 17.06 16.16 -0.27
CA MET A 19 17.85 14.96 0.03
C MET A 19 17.59 14.39 1.42
N LEU A 20 17.27 15.23 2.42
CA LEU A 20 16.86 14.72 3.75
C LEU A 20 15.44 14.10 3.72
N GLY A 21 14.55 14.60 2.86
CA GLY A 21 13.18 14.09 2.74
C GLY A 21 13.08 12.65 2.24
N THR A 22 14.05 12.18 1.44
CA THR A 22 14.06 10.80 0.93
C THR A 22 14.41 9.75 1.98
N LEU A 23 15.05 10.14 3.09
CA LEU A 23 15.37 9.23 4.20
C LEU A 23 14.18 9.02 5.17
N ALA A 24 13.12 9.81 5.07
CA ALA A 24 11.95 9.71 5.95
C ALA A 24 11.14 8.41 5.76
N GLY A 25 11.37 7.66 4.68
CA GLY A 25 10.74 6.35 4.44
C GLY A 25 11.31 5.20 5.27
N CYS A 26 12.42 5.40 5.99
CA CYS A 26 13.05 4.37 6.82
C CYS A 26 12.59 4.41 8.29
N VAL A 27 11.60 5.24 8.61
CA VAL A 27 11.00 5.27 9.95
C VAL A 27 10.04 4.08 10.09
N SER A 28 10.28 3.26 11.11
CA SER A 28 9.33 2.24 11.53
C SER A 28 8.04 2.95 11.97
N ILE A 29 6.96 2.79 11.20
CA ILE A 29 5.64 3.31 11.57
C ILE A 29 5.10 2.41 12.68
N GLU A 30 5.11 2.93 13.91
CA GLU A 30 4.51 2.31 15.07
C GLU A 30 3.22 3.06 15.46
N PRO A 31 2.12 2.33 15.73
CA PRO A 31 2.01 0.87 15.73
C PRO A 31 1.79 0.30 14.31
N TRP A 32 2.51 -0.77 13.97
CA TRP A 32 2.17 -1.58 12.80
C TRP A 32 0.77 -2.18 12.99
N VAL A 33 0.00 -2.29 11.91
CA VAL A 33 -1.26 -3.06 11.94
C VAL A 33 -0.89 -4.52 12.20
N LYS A 34 -1.42 -5.08 13.28
CA LYS A 34 -1.09 -6.46 13.66
C LYS A 34 -1.66 -7.40 12.59
N PRO A 35 -1.03 -8.55 12.29
CA PRO A 35 -1.48 -9.43 11.21
C PRO A 35 -2.95 -9.85 11.29
N TYR A 36 -3.48 -10.00 12.51
CA TYR A 36 -4.88 -10.34 12.78
C TYR A 36 -5.86 -9.17 12.68
N GLU A 37 -5.39 -7.92 12.70
CA GLU A 37 -6.20 -6.72 12.48
C GLU A 37 -6.41 -6.45 10.99
N ARG A 38 -5.71 -7.16 10.09
CA ARG A 38 -5.92 -7.03 8.63
C ARG A 38 -7.32 -7.45 8.19
N ALA A 39 -7.98 -8.34 8.94
CA ALA A 39 -9.36 -8.74 8.65
C ALA A 39 -10.35 -7.57 8.78
N GLU A 40 -10.08 -6.61 9.68
CA GLU A 40 -10.90 -5.41 9.86
C GLU A 40 -10.77 -4.44 8.68
N LEU A 41 -9.70 -4.56 7.88
CA LEU A 41 -9.52 -3.74 6.68
C LEU A 41 -10.43 -4.20 5.53
N ALA A 42 -11.04 -5.39 5.63
CA ALA A 42 -11.91 -5.97 4.62
C ALA A 42 -13.36 -6.03 5.10
N ASP A 43 -14.09 -4.91 5.00
CA ASP A 43 -15.53 -4.86 5.27
C ASP A 43 -16.31 -5.79 4.31
N PRO A 44 -17.26 -6.60 4.80
CA PRO A 44 -18.16 -7.41 3.96
C PRO A 44 -18.82 -6.66 2.79
N ILE A 45 -19.06 -5.35 2.90
CA ILE A 45 -19.63 -4.54 1.82
C ILE A 45 -18.68 -4.39 0.63
N MET A 46 -17.37 -4.50 0.84
CA MET A 46 -16.37 -4.36 -0.22
C MET A 46 -16.22 -5.64 -1.06
N ALA A 47 -16.91 -6.73 -0.70
CA ALA A 47 -16.81 -7.99 -1.42
C ALA A 47 -17.22 -7.83 -2.90
N PHE A 48 -16.37 -8.34 -3.82
CA PHE A 48 -16.57 -8.23 -5.26
C PHE A 48 -17.84 -8.91 -5.79
N GLY A 49 -18.49 -9.78 -5.01
CA GLY A 49 -19.76 -10.35 -5.40
C GLY A 49 -20.52 -11.00 -4.24
N ARG A 50 -21.80 -11.24 -4.49
CA ARG A 50 -22.78 -11.69 -3.50
C ARG A 50 -22.57 -13.13 -3.03
N HIS A 51 -22.02 -13.99 -3.87
CA HIS A 51 -21.96 -15.44 -3.64
C HIS A 51 -20.50 -15.91 -3.51
N PRO A 52 -19.95 -15.98 -2.29
CA PRO A 52 -18.53 -16.28 -2.09
C PRO A 52 -18.13 -17.67 -2.60
N VAL A 53 -18.99 -18.68 -2.42
CA VAL A 53 -18.74 -20.06 -2.88
C VAL A 53 -18.60 -20.13 -4.40
N ALA A 54 -19.47 -19.43 -5.13
CA ALA A 54 -19.41 -19.41 -6.60
C ALA A 54 -18.15 -18.72 -7.11
N LEU A 55 -17.77 -17.60 -6.48
CA LEU A 55 -16.55 -16.85 -6.84
C LEU A 55 -15.29 -17.69 -6.60
N GLN A 56 -15.20 -18.39 -5.46
CA GLN A 56 -14.05 -19.26 -5.16
C GLN A 56 -13.95 -20.43 -6.14
N HIS A 57 -15.08 -20.98 -6.59
CA HIS A 57 -15.10 -22.02 -7.61
C HIS A 57 -14.55 -21.50 -8.95
N SER A 58 -15.02 -20.35 -9.42
CA SER A 58 -14.54 -19.73 -10.67
C SER A 58 -13.05 -19.36 -10.60
N ALA A 59 -12.60 -18.84 -9.45
CA ALA A 59 -11.19 -18.55 -9.17
C ALA A 59 -10.32 -19.79 -9.26
N HIS A 60 -10.72 -20.89 -8.61
CA HIS A 60 -9.98 -22.15 -8.65
C HIS A 60 -9.80 -22.69 -10.09
N VAL A 61 -10.85 -22.59 -10.92
CA VAL A 61 -10.77 -23.01 -12.33
C VAL A 61 -9.80 -22.14 -13.10
N ARG A 62 -9.87 -20.82 -12.93
CA ARG A 62 -8.99 -19.85 -13.62
C ARG A 62 -7.53 -20.01 -13.18
N ASP A 63 -7.26 -20.11 -11.88
CA ASP A 63 -5.92 -20.38 -11.33
C ASP A 63 -5.30 -21.64 -11.94
N SER A 64 -6.10 -22.70 -12.10
CA SER A 64 -5.64 -23.97 -12.68
C SER A 64 -5.34 -23.85 -14.17
N ARG A 65 -6.10 -23.02 -14.90
CA ARG A 65 -5.92 -22.81 -16.35
C ARG A 65 -4.79 -21.85 -16.67
N GLU A 66 -4.59 -20.85 -15.82
CA GLU A 66 -3.64 -19.75 -16.03
C GLU A 66 -2.32 -19.95 -15.27
N ALA A 67 -2.22 -21.03 -14.47
CA ALA A 67 -1.10 -21.28 -13.56
C ALA A 67 -0.81 -20.08 -12.63
N ALA A 68 -1.84 -19.29 -12.30
CA ALA A 68 -1.74 -18.01 -11.59
C ALA A 68 -2.21 -18.13 -10.13
N LYS A 69 -1.93 -19.25 -9.47
CA LYS A 69 -2.41 -19.52 -8.11
C LYS A 69 -1.93 -18.42 -7.14
N GLY A 70 -2.89 -17.77 -6.48
CA GLY A 70 -2.61 -16.69 -5.53
C GLY A 70 -2.60 -15.28 -6.12
N ALA A 71 -2.91 -15.11 -7.41
CA ALA A 71 -3.06 -13.80 -8.05
C ALA A 71 -4.32 -13.04 -7.60
N ASP A 72 -5.36 -13.76 -7.15
CA ASP A 72 -6.66 -13.19 -6.77
C ASP A 72 -6.66 -12.43 -5.41
N GLY A 73 -5.51 -12.37 -4.71
CA GLY A 73 -5.38 -11.65 -3.44
C GLY A 73 -5.89 -12.42 -2.21
N SER A 74 -5.95 -11.75 -1.06
CA SER A 74 -6.53 -12.33 0.15
C SER A 74 -8.06 -12.22 0.12
N GLY A 75 -8.77 -13.23 0.62
CA GLY A 75 -10.23 -13.30 0.52
C GLY A 75 -10.92 -12.15 1.26
N GLY A 76 -11.61 -11.29 0.52
CA GLY A 76 -12.29 -10.10 1.03
C GLY A 76 -12.17 -8.95 0.04
N GLY A 77 -13.00 -7.92 0.18
CA GLY A 77 -12.81 -6.67 -0.55
C GLY A 77 -11.89 -5.71 0.19
N GLY A 78 -11.39 -4.68 -0.50
CA GLY A 78 -10.55 -3.62 0.10
C GLY A 78 -9.07 -3.70 -0.26
N CYS A 79 -8.25 -2.78 0.27
CA CYS A 79 -6.80 -2.71 0.00
C CYS A 79 -5.96 -3.74 0.78
N GLY A 80 -6.58 -4.82 1.25
CA GLY A 80 -5.99 -5.89 2.06
C GLY A 80 -5.02 -6.80 1.28
N CYS A 81 -4.07 -6.19 0.59
CA CYS A 81 -2.94 -6.87 -0.03
C CYS A 81 -2.19 -7.69 1.04
N ASN A 82 -1.83 -8.93 0.67
CA ASN A 82 -0.97 -9.82 1.44
C ASN A 82 0.46 -9.27 1.44
#